data_AF-A0A350XEU8-F1
#
_entry.id   AF-A0A350XEU8-F1
#
_cell.length_a   1.000
_cell.length_b   1.000
_cell.length_c   1.000
_cell.angle_alpha   90.00
_cell.angle_beta   90.00
_cell.angle_gamma   90.00
#
_symmetry.space_group_name_H-M   'P 1'
#
loop_
_entity.id
_entity.type
_entity.pdbx_description
1 polymer ?
#
loop_
_entity_poly.entity_id
_entity_poly.type
_entity_poly.pdbx_seq_one_letter_code
_entity_poly.pdbx_strand_id
1 'polypeptide(L)'
;MVQISEKSLTFETFVTQYGDNERYELIDGELIEMEPTGPHEQVAGLINCEFNFEIRRLRLPYLIPLRCLIKPLGTVSAFRPDIIVLDRIALENEPLWKREPIVTLGTSIKLVVEVVSTNWQNDYARKQDDYQALGIPEYWIVDYLGLGGTLFIGSPKQPTITICHLENGCYKMSQFRNEDRLVSATFPELELTAEQVFSAGR
;
A
#
# COMPACT_ATOMS: atom_id res chain seq x y z
N MET A 1 32.14 -7.02 -3.30
CA MET A 1 32.18 -7.14 -4.78
C MET A 1 31.45 -5.94 -5.34
N VAL A 2 32.06 -5.21 -6.26
CA VAL A 2 31.46 -4.02 -6.89
C VAL A 2 30.43 -4.52 -7.89
N GLN A 3 29.16 -4.30 -7.60
CA GLN A 3 28.05 -4.75 -8.41
C GLN A 3 27.91 -3.84 -9.64
N ILE A 4 27.76 -4.49 -10.79
CA ILE A 4 27.76 -3.92 -12.13
C ILE A 4 26.57 -2.97 -12.26
N SER A 5 26.81 -1.78 -12.81
CA SER A 5 25.79 -0.80 -13.20
C SER A 5 24.82 -1.41 -14.21
N GLU A 6 23.75 -2.06 -13.75
CA GLU A 6 22.55 -2.27 -14.57
C GLU A 6 21.99 -0.90 -14.92
N LYS A 7 21.65 -0.68 -16.19
CA LYS A 7 21.06 0.60 -16.62
C LYS A 7 19.82 0.87 -15.78
N SER A 8 19.81 1.97 -15.03
CA SER A 8 18.62 2.47 -14.36
C SER A 8 17.49 2.62 -15.37
N LEU A 9 16.36 1.97 -15.10
CA LEU A 9 15.14 2.03 -15.89
C LEU A 9 14.46 3.38 -15.69
N THR A 10 13.99 3.99 -16.78
CA THR A 10 13.10 5.14 -16.66
C THR A 10 11.67 4.66 -16.35
N PHE A 11 10.87 5.55 -15.77
CA PHE A 11 9.46 5.31 -15.51
C PHE A 11 8.71 4.88 -16.79
N GLU A 12 8.93 5.56 -17.91
CA GLU A 12 8.25 5.27 -19.18
C GLU A 12 8.62 3.89 -19.72
N THR A 13 9.90 3.52 -19.58
CA THR A 13 10.39 2.20 -19.99
C THR A 13 9.76 1.11 -19.14
N PHE A 14 9.70 1.33 -17.81
CA PHE A 14 9.05 0.41 -16.89
C PHE A 14 7.57 0.23 -17.21
N VAL A 15 6.81 1.31 -17.38
CA VAL A 15 5.38 1.22 -17.70
C VAL A 15 5.16 0.45 -19.01
N THR A 16 5.97 0.72 -20.03
CA THR A 16 5.85 0.06 -21.34
C THR A 16 6.16 -1.44 -21.27
N GLN A 17 7.13 -1.86 -20.48
CA GLN A 17 7.60 -3.26 -20.47
C GLN A 17 6.99 -4.11 -19.35
N TYR A 18 6.67 -3.49 -18.21
CA TYR A 18 6.29 -4.15 -16.96
C TYR A 18 5.02 -3.60 -16.32
N GLY A 19 4.40 -2.55 -16.87
CA GLY A 19 3.22 -1.91 -16.26
C GLY A 19 2.04 -2.88 -16.06
N ASP A 20 1.87 -3.82 -16.99
CA ASP A 20 0.86 -4.88 -16.95
C ASP A 20 1.30 -6.14 -16.16
N ASN A 21 2.52 -6.17 -15.63
CA ASN A 21 3.04 -7.28 -14.84
C ASN A 21 2.99 -6.95 -13.34
N GLU A 22 2.10 -7.65 -12.62
CA GLU A 22 1.86 -7.45 -11.19
C GLU A 22 3.04 -7.89 -10.31
N ARG A 23 4.01 -8.61 -10.86
CA ARG A 23 5.22 -9.04 -10.12
C ARG A 23 6.29 -7.98 -10.02
N TYR A 24 6.11 -6.79 -10.60
CA TYR A 24 7.16 -5.79 -10.60
C TYR A 24 6.69 -4.42 -10.14
N GLU A 25 7.57 -3.77 -9.39
CA GLU A 25 7.54 -2.35 -9.10
C GLU A 25 8.90 -1.71 -9.47
N LEU A 26 8.90 -0.38 -9.57
CA LEU A 26 10.10 0.39 -9.89
C LEU A 26 10.48 1.24 -8.68
N ILE A 27 11.70 1.09 -8.19
CA ILE A 27 12.20 1.85 -7.04
C ILE A 27 13.52 2.52 -7.43
N ASP A 28 13.56 3.86 -7.52
CA ASP A 28 14.76 4.62 -7.95
C ASP A 28 15.38 4.16 -9.28
N GLY A 29 14.55 3.59 -10.16
CA GLY A 29 15.00 3.09 -11.45
C GLY A 29 15.54 1.66 -11.40
N GLU A 30 15.44 0.99 -10.25
CA GLU A 30 15.70 -0.44 -10.09
C GLU A 30 14.38 -1.22 -10.20
N LEU A 31 14.39 -2.27 -11.02
CA LEU A 31 13.26 -3.18 -11.15
C LEU A 31 13.24 -4.12 -9.95
N ILE A 32 12.19 -4.05 -9.14
CA ILE A 32 12.04 -4.88 -7.95
C ILE A 32 10.96 -5.92 -8.23
N GLU A 33 11.31 -7.20 -8.03
CA GLU A 33 10.37 -8.30 -8.13
C GLU A 33 9.61 -8.49 -6.81
N MET A 34 8.28 -8.58 -6.92
CA MET A 34 7.35 -8.92 -5.84
C MET A 34 7.06 -10.42 -5.90
N GLU A 35 7.19 -11.10 -4.77
CA GLU A 35 6.91 -12.53 -4.61
C GLU A 35 5.85 -12.76 -3.54
N PRO A 36 4.58 -12.35 -3.77
CA PRO A 36 3.51 -12.59 -2.81
C PRO A 36 3.27 -14.11 -2.67
N THR A 37 3.00 -14.52 -1.44
CA THR A 37 2.67 -15.92 -1.11
C THR A 37 1.16 -16.09 -1.04
N GLY A 38 0.65 -17.33 -1.14
CA GLY A 38 -0.78 -17.60 -0.97
C GLY A 38 -1.38 -17.00 0.32
N PRO A 39 -0.72 -17.13 1.49
CA PRO A 39 -1.16 -16.46 2.71
C PRO A 39 -1.18 -14.93 2.64
N HIS A 40 -0.20 -14.31 1.98
CA HIS A 40 -0.19 -12.86 1.76
C HIS A 40 -1.41 -12.42 0.92
N GLU A 41 -1.71 -13.15 -0.15
CA GLU A 41 -2.91 -12.93 -0.98
C GLU A 41 -4.22 -13.14 -0.20
N GLN A 42 -4.27 -14.09 0.75
CA GLN A 42 -5.44 -14.28 1.61
C GLN A 42 -5.68 -13.09 2.55
N VAL A 43 -4.60 -12.55 3.14
CA VAL A 43 -4.66 -11.34 3.98
C VAL A 43 -5.12 -10.13 3.17
N ALA A 44 -4.49 -9.88 2.01
CA ALA A 44 -4.88 -8.79 1.13
C ALA A 44 -6.34 -8.97 0.64
N GLY A 45 -6.73 -10.19 0.27
CA GLY A 45 -8.08 -10.53 -0.19
C GLY A 45 -9.16 -10.29 0.87
N LEU A 46 -8.91 -10.64 2.14
CA LEU A 46 -9.83 -10.35 3.23
C LEU A 46 -10.04 -8.84 3.38
N ILE A 47 -8.95 -8.07 3.50
CA ILE A 47 -9.03 -6.61 3.68
C ILE A 47 -9.74 -5.95 2.49
N ASN A 48 -9.44 -6.40 1.27
CA ASN A 48 -10.08 -5.92 0.05
C ASN A 48 -11.59 -6.19 0.05
N CYS A 49 -12.02 -7.37 0.54
CA CYS A 49 -13.43 -7.72 0.70
C CYS A 49 -14.14 -6.78 1.68
N GLU A 50 -13.56 -6.57 2.87
CA GLU A 50 -14.12 -5.69 3.90
C GLU A 50 -14.22 -4.23 3.41
N PHE A 51 -13.19 -3.72 2.73
CA PHE A 51 -13.24 -2.37 2.17
C PHE A 51 -14.27 -2.25 1.06
N ASN A 52 -14.40 -3.23 0.16
CA ASN A 52 -15.46 -3.21 -0.86
C ASN A 52 -16.86 -3.26 -0.22
N PHE A 53 -17.04 -4.02 0.85
CA PHE A 53 -18.28 -4.05 1.61
C PHE A 53 -18.61 -2.66 2.17
N GLU A 54 -17.65 -2.01 2.84
CA GLU A 54 -17.83 -0.67 3.40
C GLU A 54 -18.11 0.38 2.32
N ILE A 55 -17.38 0.37 1.20
CA ILE A 55 -17.62 1.26 0.06
C ILE A 55 -19.07 1.14 -0.42
N ARG A 56 -19.58 -0.09 -0.59
CA ARG A 56 -20.95 -0.33 -1.05
C ARG A 56 -22.00 0.02 0.00
N ARG A 57 -21.78 -0.35 1.25
CA ARG A 57 -22.69 -0.10 2.37
C ARG A 57 -22.88 1.40 2.61
N LEU A 58 -21.78 2.15 2.61
CA LEU A 58 -21.76 3.60 2.82
C LEU A 58 -22.04 4.41 1.55
N ARG A 59 -22.14 3.75 0.38
CA ARG A 59 -22.36 4.39 -0.94
C ARG A 59 -21.29 5.44 -1.26
N LEU A 60 -20.04 5.15 -0.89
CA LEU A 60 -18.93 6.05 -1.13
C LEU A 60 -18.58 6.05 -2.63
N PRO A 61 -18.17 7.18 -3.22
CA PRO A 61 -17.75 7.26 -4.61
C PRO A 61 -16.36 6.67 -4.83
N TYR A 62 -15.99 5.63 -4.08
CA TYR A 62 -14.67 5.04 -4.10
C TYR A 62 -14.65 3.78 -4.96
N LEU A 63 -13.45 3.37 -5.37
CA LEU A 63 -13.23 2.09 -6.04
C LEU A 63 -11.87 1.52 -5.63
N ILE A 64 -11.76 0.20 -5.67
CA ILE A 64 -10.50 -0.51 -5.55
C ILE A 64 -10.22 -1.14 -6.91
N PRO A 65 -9.20 -0.69 -7.66
CA PRO A 65 -8.86 -1.28 -8.94
C PRO A 65 -8.17 -2.64 -8.73
N LEU A 66 -8.27 -3.53 -9.71
CA LEU A 66 -7.55 -4.82 -9.67
C LEU A 66 -6.03 -4.63 -9.77
N ARG A 67 -5.62 -3.58 -10.49
CA ARG A 67 -4.22 -3.21 -10.68
C ARG A 67 -4.12 -1.70 -10.74
N CYS A 68 -3.12 -1.14 -10.09
CA CYS A 68 -2.82 0.28 -10.15
C CYS A 68 -1.35 0.51 -9.82
N LEU A 69 -0.74 1.50 -10.46
CA LEU A 69 0.56 2.02 -10.03
C LEU A 69 0.36 3.38 -9.36
N ILE A 70 1.12 3.63 -8.30
CA ILE A 70 1.31 4.96 -7.74
C ILE A 70 2.64 5.48 -8.28
N LYS A 71 2.62 6.65 -8.93
CA LYS A 71 3.83 7.37 -9.32
C LYS A 71 4.05 8.56 -8.38
N PRO A 72 4.99 8.48 -7.42
CA PRO A 72 5.33 9.62 -6.58
C PRO A 72 5.91 10.78 -7.40
N LEU A 73 5.70 12.01 -6.91
CA LEU A 73 6.18 13.21 -7.57
C LEU A 73 7.71 13.31 -7.47
N GLY A 74 8.37 13.64 -8.58
CA GLY A 74 9.81 13.91 -8.59
C GLY A 74 10.71 12.69 -8.47
N THR A 75 10.14 11.48 -8.43
CA THR A 75 10.89 10.22 -8.42
C THR A 75 10.74 9.48 -9.76
N VAL A 76 11.68 8.59 -10.02
CA VAL A 76 11.56 7.63 -11.13
C VAL A 76 10.76 6.39 -10.71
N SER A 77 10.31 6.29 -9.47
CA SER A 77 9.61 5.13 -8.92
C SER A 77 8.19 4.96 -9.46
N ALA A 78 7.69 3.74 -9.39
CA ALA A 78 6.32 3.35 -9.62
C ALA A 78 5.99 2.19 -8.68
N PHE A 79 5.22 2.47 -7.63
CA PHE A 79 4.86 1.48 -6.62
C PHE A 79 3.59 0.74 -6.99
N ARG A 80 3.54 -0.53 -6.62
CA ARG A 80 2.38 -1.38 -6.79
C ARG A 80 1.85 -1.76 -5.41
N PRO A 81 0.83 -1.06 -4.90
CA PRO A 81 0.26 -1.40 -3.61
C PRO A 81 -0.56 -2.68 -3.70
N ASP A 82 -0.60 -3.45 -2.60
CA ASP A 82 -1.46 -4.63 -2.50
C ASP A 82 -2.95 -4.23 -2.55
N ILE A 83 -3.30 -3.11 -1.91
CA ILE A 83 -4.65 -2.53 -1.98
C ILE A 83 -4.55 -1.01 -2.06
N ILE A 84 -5.36 -0.42 -2.95
CA ILE A 84 -5.52 1.03 -3.04
C ILE A 84 -7.00 1.39 -3.17
N VAL A 85 -7.46 2.30 -2.31
CA VAL A 85 -8.80 2.88 -2.37
C VAL A 85 -8.69 4.23 -3.08
N LEU A 86 -9.33 4.34 -4.23
CA LEU A 86 -9.32 5.54 -5.08
C LEU A 86 -10.67 6.27 -5.02
N ASP A 87 -10.62 7.59 -5.11
CA ASP A 87 -11.81 8.44 -5.24
C ASP A 87 -12.16 8.64 -6.70
N ARG A 88 -13.29 8.05 -7.14
CA ARG A 88 -13.72 8.06 -8.54
C ARG A 88 -13.84 9.48 -9.10
N ILE A 89 -14.24 10.45 -8.27
CA ILE A 89 -14.43 11.83 -8.69
C ILE A 89 -13.06 12.48 -8.93
N ALA A 90 -12.10 12.24 -8.04
CA ALA A 90 -10.76 12.82 -8.16
C ALA A 90 -9.98 12.27 -9.35
N LEU A 91 -10.27 11.03 -9.79
CA LEU A 91 -9.61 10.40 -10.95
C LEU A 91 -9.79 11.17 -12.26
N GLU A 92 -10.78 12.06 -12.38
CA GLU A 92 -10.92 12.93 -13.55
C GLU A 92 -9.72 13.88 -13.73
N ASN A 93 -9.03 14.19 -12.63
CA ASN A 93 -7.85 15.07 -12.62
C ASN A 93 -6.53 14.32 -12.80
N GLU A 94 -6.54 12.98 -12.80
CA GLU A 94 -5.34 12.19 -13.00
C GLU A 94 -4.89 12.25 -14.47
N PRO A 95 -3.63 12.63 -14.75
CA PRO A 95 -3.14 12.82 -16.11
C PRO A 95 -3.04 11.50 -16.89
N LEU A 96 -2.84 10.37 -16.21
CA LEU A 96 -2.58 9.07 -16.83
C LEU A 96 -3.77 8.10 -16.78
N TRP A 97 -4.70 8.30 -15.85
CA TRP A 97 -5.75 7.33 -15.51
C TRP A 97 -6.61 6.86 -16.69
N LYS A 98 -6.91 7.75 -17.64
CA LYS A 98 -7.71 7.39 -18.83
C LYS A 98 -7.02 6.40 -19.76
N ARG A 99 -5.68 6.35 -19.75
CA ARG A 99 -4.88 5.51 -20.65
C ARG A 99 -4.38 4.26 -19.93
N GLU A 100 -3.87 4.44 -18.72
CA GLU A 100 -3.25 3.41 -17.90
C GLU A 100 -3.72 3.57 -16.45
N PRO A 101 -3.87 2.49 -15.67
CA PRO A 101 -4.28 2.57 -14.27
C PRO A 101 -3.13 3.07 -13.40
N ILE A 102 -2.78 4.35 -13.55
CA ILE A 102 -1.68 5.01 -12.86
C ILE A 102 -2.20 6.29 -12.23
N VAL A 103 -1.94 6.45 -10.94
CA VAL A 103 -2.28 7.65 -10.17
C VAL A 103 -1.01 8.39 -9.75
N THR A 104 -1.10 9.71 -9.73
CA THR A 104 0.01 10.63 -9.51
C THR A 104 -0.31 11.69 -8.46
N LEU A 105 -1.57 11.80 -8.05
CA LEU A 105 -2.05 12.80 -7.11
C LEU A 105 -2.52 12.10 -5.83
N GLY A 106 -1.97 12.49 -4.67
CA GLY A 106 -2.43 11.95 -3.38
C GLY A 106 -3.91 12.23 -3.12
N THR A 107 -4.46 13.30 -3.69
CA THR A 107 -5.89 13.63 -3.60
C THR A 107 -6.81 12.59 -4.25
N SER A 108 -6.29 11.78 -5.17
CA SER A 108 -7.03 10.68 -5.80
C SER A 108 -7.08 9.42 -4.94
N ILE A 109 -6.24 9.36 -3.91
CA ILE A 109 -6.02 8.18 -3.09
C ILE A 109 -6.61 8.45 -1.70
N LYS A 110 -7.46 7.55 -1.22
CA LYS A 110 -8.03 7.61 0.13
C LYS A 110 -7.24 6.75 1.11
N LEU A 111 -6.77 5.59 0.65
CA LEU A 111 -6.10 4.63 1.50
C LEU A 111 -5.19 3.74 0.67
N VAL A 112 -4.00 3.42 1.19
CA VAL A 112 -3.11 2.38 0.66
C VAL A 112 -2.88 1.32 1.73
N VAL A 113 -2.82 0.05 1.33
CA VAL A 113 -2.39 -1.06 2.18
C VAL A 113 -1.21 -1.76 1.53
N GLU A 114 -0.19 -2.04 2.34
CA GLU A 114 0.93 -2.92 2.01
C GLU A 114 0.94 -4.06 3.03
N VAL A 115 0.82 -5.30 2.55
CA VAL A 115 0.94 -6.51 3.35
C VAL A 115 2.41 -6.93 3.33
N VAL A 116 3.01 -6.93 4.51
CA VAL A 116 4.46 -7.06 4.65
C VAL A 116 4.92 -8.46 4.24
N SER A 117 5.97 -8.48 3.43
CA SER A 117 6.68 -9.68 3.01
C SER A 117 8.14 -9.65 3.49
N THR A 118 9.01 -10.45 2.88
CA THR A 118 10.43 -10.54 3.23
C THR A 118 11.19 -9.21 3.07
N ASN A 119 10.73 -8.32 2.19
CA ASN A 119 11.31 -6.99 1.93
C ASN A 119 10.70 -5.87 2.79
N TRP A 120 10.37 -6.18 4.05
CA TRP A 120 9.65 -5.30 4.98
C TRP A 120 10.24 -3.90 5.18
N GLN A 121 11.54 -3.69 4.93
CA GLN A 121 12.16 -2.37 5.03
C GLN A 121 11.54 -1.36 4.06
N ASN A 122 11.11 -1.82 2.88
CA ASN A 122 10.50 -0.96 1.88
C ASN A 122 9.16 -0.41 2.38
N ASP A 123 8.34 -1.28 2.97
CA ASP A 123 6.99 -0.93 3.43
C ASP A 123 7.04 -0.02 4.68
N TYR A 124 7.96 -0.31 5.61
CA TYR A 124 8.08 0.42 6.88
C TYR A 124 8.90 1.72 6.84
N ALA A 125 9.70 1.94 5.79
CA ALA A 125 10.53 3.15 5.70
C ALA A 125 10.31 3.87 4.38
N ARG A 126 10.64 3.22 3.27
CA ARG A 126 10.76 3.90 2.00
C ARG A 126 9.42 4.37 1.43
N LYS A 127 8.45 3.45 1.28
CA LYS A 127 7.11 3.76 0.76
C LYS A 127 6.39 4.76 1.66
N GLN A 128 6.61 4.68 2.96
CA GLN A 128 6.02 5.60 3.93
C GLN A 128 6.38 7.06 3.62
N ASP A 129 7.66 7.37 3.38
CA ASP A 129 8.10 8.74 3.10
C ASP A 129 7.50 9.27 1.79
N ASP A 130 7.48 8.43 0.73
CA ASP A 130 6.90 8.81 -0.56
C ASP A 130 5.38 8.99 -0.48
N TYR A 131 4.65 8.10 0.21
CA TYR A 131 3.21 8.22 0.42
C TYR A 131 2.85 9.45 1.28
N GLN A 132 3.66 9.75 2.29
CA GLN A 132 3.50 10.95 3.10
C GLN A 132 3.71 12.22 2.26
N ALA A 133 4.80 12.26 1.49
CA ALA A 133 5.13 13.39 0.63
C ALA A 133 4.07 13.60 -0.47
N LEU A 134 3.47 12.51 -0.97
CA LEU A 134 2.37 12.56 -1.92
C LEU A 134 1.06 13.07 -1.29
N GLY A 135 0.95 13.04 0.04
CA GLY A 135 -0.20 13.51 0.79
C GLY A 135 -1.34 12.49 0.88
N ILE A 136 -1.02 11.19 0.82
CA ILE A 136 -2.03 10.13 1.01
C ILE A 136 -2.54 10.20 2.45
N PRO A 137 -3.86 10.27 2.70
CA PRO A 137 -4.37 10.53 4.04
C PRO A 137 -4.26 9.33 4.98
N GLU A 138 -4.26 8.11 4.45
CA GLU A 138 -4.22 6.89 5.25
C GLU A 138 -3.35 5.80 4.60
N TYR A 139 -2.46 5.20 5.38
CA TYR A 139 -1.55 4.14 4.92
C TYR A 139 -1.46 3.01 5.94
N TRP A 140 -1.69 1.78 5.51
CA TRP A 140 -1.69 0.60 6.35
C TRP A 140 -0.48 -0.28 6.02
N ILE A 141 0.24 -0.69 7.06
CA ILE A 141 1.32 -1.67 6.99
C ILE A 141 0.85 -2.90 7.76
N VAL A 142 0.56 -3.99 7.06
CA VAL A 142 -0.04 -5.20 7.62
C VAL A 142 1.03 -6.28 7.76
N ASP A 143 1.67 -6.32 8.93
CA ASP A 143 2.71 -7.30 9.24
C ASP A 143 2.13 -8.49 10.02
N TYR A 144 1.46 -9.37 9.28
CA TYR A 144 0.75 -10.53 9.85
C TYR A 144 1.69 -11.63 10.38
N LEU A 145 2.96 -11.62 9.99
CA LEU A 145 3.99 -12.56 10.43
C LEU A 145 4.94 -11.98 11.49
N GLY A 146 4.90 -10.67 11.76
CA GLY A 146 5.80 -10.00 12.68
C GLY A 146 7.25 -9.95 12.19
N LEU A 147 7.46 -9.72 10.89
CA LEU A 147 8.77 -9.70 10.24
C LEU A 147 9.55 -8.40 10.50
N GLY A 148 8.83 -7.29 10.64
CA GLY A 148 9.35 -5.94 10.78
C GLY A 148 10.43 -5.80 11.86
N GLY A 149 11.30 -4.80 11.70
CA GLY A 149 12.33 -4.48 12.70
C GLY A 149 11.71 -4.17 14.07
N THR A 150 12.43 -4.45 15.15
CA THR A 150 11.94 -4.18 16.53
C THR A 150 11.66 -2.70 16.80
N LEU A 151 12.29 -1.79 16.05
CA LEU A 151 11.95 -0.36 16.06
C LEU A 151 10.52 -0.08 15.57
N PHE A 152 10.01 -0.91 14.66
CA PHE A 152 8.69 -0.74 14.05
C PHE A 152 7.62 -1.55 14.77
N ILE A 153 7.89 -2.81 15.12
CA ILE A 153 6.86 -3.70 15.69
C ILE A 153 7.08 -4.07 17.16
N GLY A 154 8.11 -3.52 17.79
CA GLY A 154 8.43 -3.77 19.20
C GLY A 154 9.25 -5.03 19.46
N SER A 155 9.46 -5.32 20.74
CA SER A 155 10.15 -6.52 21.24
C SER A 155 9.35 -7.12 22.41
N PRO A 156 9.02 -8.42 22.40
CA PRO A 156 9.29 -9.39 21.33
C PRO A 156 8.56 -9.04 20.04
N LYS A 157 9.10 -9.49 18.89
CA LYS A 157 8.42 -9.34 17.60
C LYS A 157 7.12 -10.15 17.61
N GLN A 158 6.06 -9.54 17.12
CA GLN A 158 4.74 -10.15 17.01
C GLN A 158 3.96 -9.52 15.85
N PRO A 159 2.95 -10.22 15.29
CA PRO A 159 2.07 -9.66 14.27
C PRO A 159 1.52 -8.29 14.69
N THR A 160 1.62 -7.32 13.78
CA THR A 160 1.28 -5.93 14.05
C THR A 160 0.70 -5.29 12.80
N ILE A 161 -0.43 -4.61 12.92
CA ILE A 161 -0.92 -3.70 11.89
C ILE A 161 -0.57 -2.29 12.34
N THR A 162 0.13 -1.54 11.49
CA THR A 162 0.40 -0.12 11.70
C THR A 162 -0.49 0.68 10.76
N ILE A 163 -1.36 1.52 11.32
CA ILE A 163 -2.17 2.48 10.55
C ILE A 163 -1.57 3.86 10.72
N CYS A 164 -1.18 4.46 9.61
CA CYS A 164 -0.65 5.79 9.48
C CYS A 164 -1.78 6.74 9.05
N HIS A 165 -2.02 7.80 9.81
CA HIS A 165 -2.95 8.88 9.46
C HIS A 165 -2.17 10.18 9.22
N LEU A 166 -2.41 10.84 8.10
CA LEU A 166 -1.68 12.05 7.73
C LEU A 166 -2.23 13.26 8.49
N GLU A 167 -1.40 13.88 9.33
CA GLU A 167 -1.75 15.08 10.08
C GLU A 167 -0.70 16.16 9.86
N ASN A 168 -1.13 17.32 9.36
CA ASN A 168 -0.25 18.46 9.10
C ASN A 168 1.00 18.10 8.27
N GLY A 169 0.84 17.20 7.30
CA GLY A 169 1.90 16.75 6.40
C GLY A 169 2.81 15.63 6.96
N CYS A 170 2.53 15.11 8.17
CA CYS A 170 3.29 14.03 8.77
C CYS A 170 2.37 12.89 9.21
N TYR A 171 2.79 11.64 8.99
CA TYR A 171 2.04 10.49 9.47
C TYR A 171 2.11 10.35 11.00
N LYS A 172 0.95 10.14 11.61
CA LYS A 172 0.77 9.63 12.96
C LYS A 172 0.48 8.14 12.88
N MET A 173 1.26 7.35 13.60
CA MET A 173 1.16 5.89 13.58
C MET A 173 0.41 5.39 14.79
N SER A 174 -0.53 4.47 14.57
CA SER A 174 -1.17 3.67 15.60
C SER A 174 -0.95 2.19 15.31
N GLN A 175 -0.62 1.41 16.33
CA GLN A 175 -0.36 -0.02 16.22
C GLN A 175 -1.50 -0.82 16.83
N PHE A 176 -1.90 -1.88 16.13
CA PHE A 176 -3.00 -2.75 16.49
C PHE A 176 -2.54 -4.21 16.51
N ARG A 177 -2.94 -4.95 17.54
CA ARG A 177 -2.57 -6.35 17.75
C ARG A 177 -3.72 -7.13 18.38
N ASN A 178 -3.71 -8.46 18.24
CA ASN A 178 -4.73 -9.34 18.86
C ASN A 178 -6.16 -8.85 18.53
N GLU A 179 -7.04 -8.79 19.53
CA GLU A 179 -8.44 -8.35 19.38
C GLU A 179 -8.63 -6.83 19.27
N ASP A 180 -7.57 -6.05 19.08
CA ASP A 180 -7.69 -4.62 18.85
C ASP A 180 -8.54 -4.39 17.58
N ARG A 181 -9.60 -3.59 17.73
CA ARG A 181 -10.39 -3.13 16.58
C ARG A 181 -9.57 -2.12 15.78
N LEU A 182 -9.47 -2.36 14.47
CA LEU A 182 -8.80 -1.45 13.55
C LEU A 182 -9.60 -0.16 13.41
N VAL A 183 -8.91 0.98 13.50
CA VAL A 183 -9.52 2.30 13.39
C VAL A 183 -9.07 2.95 12.09
N SER A 184 -9.96 2.98 11.10
CA SER A 184 -9.75 3.63 9.81
C SER A 184 -10.38 5.02 9.80
N ALA A 185 -9.68 6.03 9.30
CA ALA A 185 -10.28 7.34 9.04
C ALA A 185 -11.15 7.32 7.78
N THR A 186 -10.77 6.49 6.81
CA THR A 186 -11.48 6.28 5.53
C THR A 186 -12.76 5.47 5.72
N PHE A 187 -12.72 4.48 6.63
CA PHE A 187 -13.88 3.64 6.99
C PHE A 187 -14.11 3.65 8.52
N PRO A 188 -14.66 4.73 9.11
CA PRO A 188 -14.80 4.87 10.57
C PRO A 188 -15.69 3.81 11.23
N GLU A 189 -16.57 3.19 10.44
CA GLU A 189 -17.50 2.16 10.89
C GLU A 189 -16.97 0.74 10.68
N LEU A 190 -15.73 0.58 10.18
CA LEU A 190 -15.14 -0.74 9.93
C LEU A 190 -15.14 -1.61 11.19
N GLU A 191 -15.71 -2.79 11.10
CA GLU A 191 -15.75 -3.80 12.15
C GLU A 191 -14.79 -4.95 11.82
N LEU A 192 -13.49 -4.68 11.94
CA LEU A 192 -12.42 -5.63 11.68
C LEU A 192 -11.38 -5.56 12.80
N THR A 193 -10.99 -6.71 13.37
CA THR A 193 -9.91 -6.79 14.36
C THR A 193 -8.59 -7.20 13.73
N ALA A 194 -7.48 -6.88 14.41
CA ALA A 194 -6.16 -7.29 13.94
C ALA A 194 -6.03 -8.83 13.86
N GLU A 195 -6.58 -9.58 14.82
CA GLU A 195 -6.52 -11.04 14.84
C GLU A 195 -7.30 -11.68 13.68
N GLN A 196 -8.43 -11.10 13.27
CA GLN A 196 -9.15 -11.57 12.08
C GLN A 196 -8.29 -11.44 10.82
N VAL A 197 -7.57 -10.31 10.68
CA VAL A 197 -6.63 -10.09 9.57
C VAL A 197 -5.47 -11.08 9.63
N PHE A 198 -4.85 -11.26 10.80
CA PHE A 198 -3.72 -12.17 10.94
C PHE A 198 -4.09 -13.62 10.69
N SER A 199 -5.27 -14.04 11.13
CA SER A 199 -5.77 -15.41 10.96
C SER A 199 -6.07 -15.75 9.51
N ALA A 200 -6.29 -14.76 8.63
CA ALA A 200 -6.52 -15.00 7.22
C ALA A 200 -5.31 -15.62 6.51
N GLY A 201 -4.10 -15.31 6.96
CA GLY A 201 -2.84 -15.81 6.39
C GLY A 201 -2.17 -16.92 7.22
N ARG A 202 -2.91 -17.59 8.11
CA ARG A 202 -2.40 -18.69 8.94
C ARG A 202 -2.99 -20.04 8.55
#